data_AF-A0A358NFA3-F1
#
_entry.id   AF-A0A358NFA3-F1
#
_cell.length_a   1.000
_cell.length_b   1.000
_cell.length_c   1.000
_cell.angle_alpha   90.00
_cell.angle_beta   90.00
_cell.angle_gamma   90.00
#
_symmetry.space_group_name_H-M   'P 1'
#
loop_
_entity.id
_entity.type
_entity.pdbx_description
1 polymer ?
#
loop_
_entity_poly.entity_id
_entity_poly.type
_entity_poly.pdbx_seq_one_letter_code
_entity_poly.pdbx_strand_id
1 'polypeptide(L)' 'MPYKISGYTLQKNIDAADEYHAADCIECGGCSFICPAKRPLKETISLAKKEILARRKKVK' A
#
# COMPACT_ATOMS: atom_id res chain seq x y z
N MET A 1 3.45 9.21 -1.75
CA MET A 1 3.55 9.35 -0.28
C MET A 1 2.80 8.20 0.41
N PRO A 2 3.38 7.55 1.43
CA PRO A 2 2.83 6.33 2.04
C PRO A 2 1.44 6.49 2.68
N TYR A 3 1.12 7.69 3.16
CA TYR A 3 -0.22 7.99 3.67
C TYR A 3 -1.31 7.87 2.59
N LYS A 4 -1.04 8.33 1.36
CA LYS A 4 -1.98 8.22 0.24
C LYS A 4 -2.25 6.76 -0.11
N ILE A 5 -1.20 5.94 -0.17
CA ILE A 5 -1.32 4.50 -0.43
C ILE A 5 -2.28 3.87 0.59
N SER A 6 -2.05 4.10 1.89
CA SER A 6 -2.93 3.60 2.95
C SER A 6 -4.39 4.06 2.78
N GLY A 7 -4.60 5.33 2.41
CA GLY A 7 -5.93 5.87 2.12
C GLY A 7 -6.61 5.23 0.91
N TYR A 8 -5.88 4.95 -0.18
CA TYR A 8 -6.42 4.27 -1.35
C TYR A 8 -6.71 2.80 -1.08
N THR A 9 -5.87 2.12 -0.30
CA THR A 9 -6.12 0.74 0.13
C THR A 9 -7.38 0.66 0.99
N LEU A 10 -7.60 1.59 1.92
CA LEU A 10 -8.82 1.65 2.72
C LEU A 10 -10.08 1.85 1.85
N GLN A 11 -9.94 2.62 0.77
CA GLN A 11 -11.00 2.86 -0.21
C GLN A 11 -11.14 1.73 -1.24
N LYS A 12 -10.41 0.61 -1.11
CA LYS A 12 -10.32 -0.50 -2.09
C LYS A 12 -9.93 -0.04 -3.51
N ASN A 13 -9.32 1.14 -3.62
CA ASN A 13 -8.85 1.69 -4.88
C ASN A 13 -7.41 1.25 -5.12
N ILE A 14 -7.27 0.02 -5.59
CA ILE A 14 -5.97 -0.62 -5.82
C ILE A 14 -5.25 -0.08 -7.05
N ASP A 15 -5.99 0.51 -7.98
CA ASP A 15 -5.46 1.16 -9.18
C ASP A 15 -4.66 2.41 -8.82
N ALA A 16 -5.28 3.31 -8.03
CA ALA A 16 -4.57 4.46 -7.47
C ALA A 16 -3.39 4.03 -6.58
N ALA A 17 -3.53 2.97 -5.77
CA ALA A 17 -2.41 2.46 -4.99
C ALA A 17 -1.24 1.97 -5.87
N ASP A 18 -1.52 1.37 -7.03
CA ASP A 18 -0.51 0.97 -8.02
C ASP A 18 0.19 2.18 -8.66
N GLU A 19 -0.56 3.22 -9.04
CA GLU A 19 0.00 4.49 -9.54
C GLU A 19 0.97 5.14 -8.54
N TYR A 20 0.69 5.01 -7.24
CA TYR A 20 1.57 5.50 -6.18
C TYR A 20 2.74 4.54 -5.85
N HIS A 21 3.04 3.57 -6.72
CA HIS A 21 4.11 2.58 -6.57
C HIS A 21 4.03 1.77 -5.27
N ALA A 22 2.83 1.47 -4.78
CA ALA A 22 2.67 0.62 -3.59
C ALA A 22 3.26 -0.79 -3.77
N ALA A 23 3.31 -1.28 -5.01
CA ALA A 23 3.91 -2.58 -5.35
C ALA A 23 5.44 -2.61 -5.17
N ASP A 24 6.12 -1.47 -5.29
CA ASP A 24 7.58 -1.33 -5.14
C ASP A 24 8.01 -1.27 -3.67
N CYS A 25 7.07 -1.11 -2.74
CA CYS A 25 7.38 -1.03 -1.33
C CYS A 25 8.07 -2.31 -0.83
N ILE A 26 9.27 -2.15 -0.25
CA ILE A 26 10.09 -3.22 0.34
C ILE A 26 9.72 -3.57 1.78
N GLU A 27 8.61 -3.02 2.30
CA GLU A 27 8.07 -3.38 3.61
C GLU A 27 9.02 -3.08 4.80
N CYS A 28 9.90 -2.09 4.64
CA CYS A 28 10.92 -1.71 5.65
C CYS A 28 10.36 -1.18 6.98
N GLY A 29 9.07 -0.82 7.03
CA GLY A 29 8.41 -0.37 8.26
C GLY A 29 8.73 1.06 8.71
N GLY A 30 9.65 1.77 8.06
CA GLY A 30 10.02 3.15 8.42
C GLY A 30 8.85 4.12 8.42
N CYS A 31 7.89 3.94 7.49
CA CYS A 31 6.67 4.75 7.42
C CYS A 31 5.75 4.59 8.65
N SER A 32 5.72 3.41 9.27
CA SER A 32 4.93 3.17 10.48
C SER A 32 5.62 3.72 11.72
N PHE A 33 6.95 3.75 11.72
CA PHE A 33 7.76 4.25 12.82
C PHE A 33 7.77 5.78 12.88
N ILE A 34 7.87 6.45 11.74
CA ILE A 34 7.89 7.93 11.65
C ILE A 34 6.51 8.56 11.80
N CYS A 35 5.42 7.78 11.67
CA CYS A 35 4.09 8.35 11.63
C CYS A 35 3.66 8.89 13.01
N PRO A 36 3.41 10.21 13.15
CA PRO A 36 3.02 10.80 14.43
C PRO A 36 1.64 10.31 14.91
N ALA A 37 0.79 9.83 14.00
CA ALA A 37 -0.53 9.27 14.30
C ALA A 37 -0.49 7.78 14.68
N LYS A 38 0.70 7.16 14.80
CA LYS A 38 0.89 5.71 15.05
C LYS A 38 0.03 4.81 14.17
N ARG A 39 -0.26 5.23 12.94
CA ARG A 39 -1.05 4.43 12.00
C ARG A 39 -0.21 3.28 11.47
N PRO A 40 -0.76 2.06 11.33
CA PRO A 40 -0.06 0.92 10.77
C PRO A 40 0.04 1.01 9.24
N LEU A 41 0.73 2.04 8.73
CA LEU A 41 0.90 2.28 7.29
C LEU A 41 1.56 1.09 6.59
N LYS A 42 2.53 0.46 7.27
CA LYS A 42 3.18 -0.80 6.84
C LYS A 42 2.16 -1.87 6.45
N GLU A 43 1.19 -2.14 7.32
CA GLU A 43 0.23 -3.22 7.14
C GLU A 43 -0.70 -2.93 5.96
N THR A 44 -1.17 -1.67 5.85
CA THR A 44 -2.02 -1.25 4.74
C THR A 44 -1.27 -1.33 3.41
N ILE A 45 0.02 -0.97 3.37
CA ILE A 45 0.83 -1.02 2.15
C ILE A 45 1.13 -2.48 1.75
N SER A 46 1.45 -3.38 2.70
CA SER A 46 1.60 -4.81 2.40
C SER A 46 0.31 -5.42 1.87
N LEU A 47 -0.84 -5.04 2.43
CA LEU A 47 -2.14 -5.48 1.94
C LEU A 47 -2.37 -5.00 0.50
N ALA A 48 -2.10 -3.71 0.23
CA ALA A 48 -2.19 -3.12 -1.10
C ALA A 48 -1.33 -3.88 -2.11
N LYS A 49 -0.06 -4.14 -1.76
CA LYS A 49 0.89 -4.87 -2.60
C LYS A 49 0.39 -6.28 -2.94
N LYS A 50 -0.11 -7.03 -1.96
CA LYS A 50 -0.71 -8.35 -2.19
C LYS A 50 -1.91 -8.26 -3.14
N GLU A 51 -2.75 -7.25 -2.96
CA GLU A 51 -3.96 -7.07 -3.78
C GLU A 51 -3.63 -6.65 -5.22
N ILE A 52 -2.63 -5.78 -5.41
CA ILE A 52 -2.08 -5.41 -6.72
C ILE A 52 -1.51 -6.65 -7.43
N LEU A 53 -0.66 -7.43 -6.75
CA LEU A 53 -0.07 -8.65 -7.31
C LEU A 53 -1.14 -9.67 -7.68
N ALA A 54 -2.16 -9.86 -6.83
CA ALA A 54 -3.28 -10.73 -7.11
C ALA A 54 -4.12 -10.27 -8.31
N ARG A 55 -4.36 -8.95 -8.44
CA ARG A 55 -5.03 -8.37 -9.62
C ARG A 55 -4.21 -8.56 -10.89
N ARG A 56 -2.90 -8.25 -10.86
CA ARG A 56 -1.99 -8.46 -12.01
C ARG A 56 -1.96 -9.92 -12.46
N LYS A 57 -2.06 -10.87 -11.53
CA LYS A 57 -2.10 -12.31 -11.83
C LYS A 57 -3.40 -12.78 -12.50
N LYS A 58 -4.53 -12.08 -12.29
CA LYS A 58 -5.84 -12.39 -12.91
C LYS A 58 -6.00 -11.85 -14.33
N VAL A 59 -5.16 -10.89 -14.74
CA VAL A 59 -5.22 -10.26 -16.07
C VAL A 59 -4.40 -11.05 -17.11
N LYS A 60 -3.65 -12.07 -16.68
CA LYS A 60 -2.87 -12.97 -17.55
C LYS A 60 -3.67 -14.23 -17.88
#